data_AF-A0A428RFU4-F1
#
_entry.id   AF-A0A428RFU4-F1
#
_cell.length_a   1.000
_cell.length_b   1.000
_cell.length_c   1.000
_cell.angle_alpha   90.00
_cell.angle_beta   90.00
_cell.angle_gamma   90.00
#
_symmetry.space_group_name_H-M   'P 1'
#
loop_
_entity.id
_entity.type
_entity.pdbx_description
1 polymer ?
#
loop_
_entity_poly.entity_id
_entity_poly.type
_entity_poly.pdbx_seq_one_letter_code
_entity_poly.pdbx_strand_id
1 'polypeptide(L)'
;MNGHSSSEESDDSGRPQVQPAVTITRNNEREKKKKRLPPQVSIDRTWGRFSRYHSGNPLAVLPAGRVPVSATYQGQSNELLSDAYERAADECRRTVQKRVERCKRDGMRYEDSEWDLDRDLKQKKGHCLNGLCSQLFKLDKDTLLSSSPSTPKSVKRVHEIFENPTFMKNVNGGDVKQGTLDDCWLMGALTALGNVQDELKRICVAYDTE
;
A
#
# COMPACT_ATOMS: atom_id res chain seq x y z
N MET A 1 61.15 45.42 -51.93
CA MET A 1 60.43 45.52 -53.22
C MET A 1 59.03 46.02 -52.91
N ASN A 2 58.64 47.04 -53.66
CA ASN A 2 57.52 47.96 -53.45
C ASN A 2 56.16 47.35 -53.82
N GLY A 3 55.09 48.02 -53.38
CA GLY A 3 53.76 48.05 -54.04
C GLY A 3 52.62 47.54 -53.14
N HIS A 4 52.01 48.35 -52.26
CA HIS A 4 50.97 49.38 -52.46
C HIS A 4 49.60 48.87 -52.95
N SER A 5 48.55 49.10 -52.14
CA SER A 5 47.32 49.91 -52.42
C SER A 5 46.21 49.49 -51.44
N SER A 6 45.80 50.28 -50.42
CA SER A 6 44.85 51.42 -50.43
C SER A 6 43.48 51.03 -51.03
N SER A 7 42.30 51.23 -50.42
CA SER A 7 41.76 52.30 -49.54
C SER A 7 40.53 51.71 -48.78
N GLU A 8 39.87 52.27 -47.76
CA GLU A 8 39.24 53.61 -47.67
C GLU A 8 38.69 53.80 -46.23
N GLU A 9 38.83 55.01 -45.70
CA GLU A 9 38.29 55.43 -44.41
C GLU A 9 36.90 56.06 -44.58
N SER A 10 36.04 55.98 -43.56
CA SER A 10 34.95 56.94 -43.38
C SER A 10 34.77 57.25 -41.89
N ASP A 11 35.29 58.40 -41.49
CA ASP A 11 34.90 59.13 -40.28
C ASP A 11 33.51 59.74 -40.48
N ASP A 12 32.61 59.60 -39.50
CA ASP A 12 31.54 60.57 -39.28
C ASP A 12 31.48 60.92 -37.80
N SER A 13 31.79 62.19 -37.51
CA SER A 13 31.83 62.79 -36.18
C SER A 13 30.67 63.78 -36.05
N GLY A 14 29.63 63.40 -35.29
CA GLY A 14 28.52 64.27 -34.92
C GLY A 14 28.41 64.48 -33.40
N ARG A 15 28.63 65.72 -32.95
CA ARG A 15 28.62 66.26 -31.57
C ARG A 15 27.20 66.25 -30.90
N PRO A 16 27.03 66.65 -29.61
CA PRO A 16 26.17 65.98 -28.63
C PRO A 16 24.88 66.75 -28.31
N GLN A 17 23.81 66.06 -27.89
CA GLN A 17 22.69 66.70 -27.20
C GLN A 17 22.65 66.35 -25.72
N VAL A 18 22.80 67.41 -24.92
CA VAL A 18 22.55 67.47 -23.48
C VAL A 18 21.05 67.36 -23.24
N GLN A 19 20.64 66.42 -22.39
CA GLN A 19 19.32 66.41 -21.77
C GLN A 19 19.45 66.44 -20.24
N PRO A 20 18.52 67.12 -19.54
CA PRO A 20 18.72 67.60 -18.19
C PRO A 20 18.66 66.50 -17.13
N ALA A 21 19.39 66.75 -16.05
CA ALA A 21 19.52 65.89 -14.89
C ALA A 21 18.16 65.62 -14.23
N VAL A 22 17.73 64.36 -14.25
CA VAL A 22 16.73 63.84 -13.32
C VAL A 22 17.50 63.17 -12.18
N THR A 23 17.49 63.83 -11.02
CA THR A 23 18.03 63.31 -9.77
C THR A 23 17.16 62.14 -9.32
N ILE A 24 17.62 60.91 -9.55
CA ILE A 24 17.15 59.71 -8.84
C ILE A 24 18.28 59.27 -7.92
N THR A 25 18.02 59.39 -6.62
CA THR A 25 18.83 58.90 -5.51
C THR A 25 19.14 57.41 -5.69
N ARG A 26 20.41 57.12 -5.97
CA ARG A 26 20.92 55.75 -6.10
C ARG A 26 21.29 55.23 -4.71
N ASN A 27 20.37 54.50 -4.07
CA ASN A 27 20.72 53.67 -2.92
C ASN A 27 21.60 52.51 -3.41
N ASN A 28 22.92 52.71 -3.36
CA ASN A 28 23.93 51.68 -3.59
C ASN A 28 24.07 50.80 -2.33
N GLU A 29 23.10 49.93 -2.07
CA GLU A 29 23.37 48.75 -1.26
C GLU A 29 24.13 47.75 -2.15
N ARG A 30 25.45 47.73 -2.00
CA ARG A 30 26.29 46.67 -2.59
C ARG A 30 25.90 45.36 -1.94
N GLU A 31 25.04 44.57 -2.58
CA GLU A 31 24.89 43.16 -2.23
C GLU A 31 26.28 42.51 -2.33
N LYS A 32 26.84 42.15 -1.17
CA LYS A 32 28.08 41.37 -1.10
C LYS A 32 27.79 40.03 -1.78
N LYS A 33 28.23 39.87 -3.04
CA LYS A 33 28.22 38.58 -3.75
C LYS A 33 28.86 37.55 -2.83
N LYS A 34 28.07 36.60 -2.33
CA LYS A 34 28.57 35.48 -1.52
C LYS A 34 29.64 34.78 -2.35
N LYS A 35 30.87 34.70 -1.82
CA LYS A 35 31.98 34.02 -2.49
C LYS A 35 31.51 32.61 -2.84
N ARG A 36 31.43 32.29 -4.14
CA ARG A 36 31.08 30.94 -4.58
C ARG A 36 32.18 30.02 -4.07
N LEU A 37 31.81 29.07 -3.21
CA LEU A 37 32.73 28.03 -2.77
C LEU A 37 33.23 27.27 -4.01
N PRO A 38 34.46 26.75 -4.00
CA PRO A 38 34.94 25.89 -5.06
C PRO A 38 33.90 24.79 -5.35
N PRO A 39 33.63 24.46 -6.63
CA PRO A 39 32.58 23.52 -7.00
C PRO A 39 32.65 22.20 -6.23
N GLN A 40 33.87 21.73 -5.97
CA GLN A 40 34.12 20.51 -5.21
C GLN A 40 33.59 20.57 -3.77
N VAL A 41 33.78 21.69 -3.06
CA VAL A 41 33.30 21.85 -1.67
C VAL A 41 31.78 21.83 -1.59
N SER A 42 31.09 22.36 -2.61
CA SER A 42 29.62 22.28 -2.71
C SER A 42 29.15 20.86 -3.00
N ILE A 43 29.87 20.13 -3.86
CA ILE A 43 29.61 18.73 -4.18
C ILE A 43 29.82 17.86 -2.93
N ASP A 44 30.95 17.99 -2.25
CA ASP A 44 31.28 17.23 -1.04
C ASP A 44 30.30 17.52 0.10
N ARG A 45 29.88 18.78 0.27
CA ARG A 45 28.85 19.15 1.26
C ARG A 45 27.49 18.53 0.93
N THR A 46 27.16 18.43 -0.35
CA THR A 46 25.92 17.80 -0.81
C THR A 46 25.97 16.30 -0.56
N TRP A 47 27.06 15.63 -0.94
CA TRP A 47 27.26 14.20 -0.71
C TRP A 47 27.38 13.84 0.77
N GLY A 48 27.93 14.71 1.62
CA GLY A 48 27.96 14.52 3.07
C GLY A 48 26.58 14.50 3.73
N ARG A 49 25.55 15.10 3.11
CA ARG A 49 24.16 14.99 3.58
C ARG A 49 23.56 13.62 3.28
N PHE A 50 23.89 13.05 2.12
CA PHE A 50 23.42 11.73 1.69
C PHE A 50 24.24 10.57 2.26
N SER A 51 25.51 10.84 2.60
CA SER A 51 26.42 9.88 3.24
C SER A 51 26.18 9.75 4.75
N ARG A 52 25.15 10.40 5.31
CA ARG A 52 24.63 10.01 6.62
C ARG A 52 24.05 8.61 6.47
N TYR A 53 24.93 7.63 6.63
CA TYR A 53 24.60 6.26 6.90
C TYR A 53 23.62 6.26 8.06
N HIS A 54 22.33 6.09 7.77
CA HIS A 54 21.41 5.57 8.77
C HIS A 54 21.73 4.08 8.86
N SER A 55 22.83 3.76 9.56
CA SER A 55 23.19 2.39 9.92
C SER A 55 22.22 1.93 11.00
N GLY A 56 20.99 1.70 10.60
CA GLY A 56 19.95 1.16 11.44
C GLY A 56 18.85 0.74 10.50
N ASN A 57 18.82 -0.55 10.17
CA ASN A 57 17.62 -1.15 9.61
C ASN A 57 16.46 -0.75 10.54
N PRO A 58 15.39 -0.12 10.04
CA PRO A 58 14.23 0.14 10.87
C PRO A 58 13.65 -1.20 11.30
N LEU A 59 13.93 -1.61 12.54
CA LEU A 59 13.45 -2.88 13.11
C LEU A 59 11.95 -2.84 13.43
N ALA A 60 11.33 -1.65 13.40
CA ALA A 60 9.91 -1.47 13.62
C ALA A 60 9.40 -0.29 12.79
N VAL A 61 8.57 -0.57 11.80
CA VAL A 61 7.83 0.43 11.00
C VAL A 61 6.50 0.81 11.67
N LEU A 62 6.00 -0.05 12.56
CA LEU A 62 4.75 0.16 13.28
C LEU A 62 5.00 0.79 14.66
N PRO A 63 4.16 1.73 15.10
CA PRO A 63 4.24 2.29 16.45
C PRO A 63 4.13 1.20 17.51
N ALA A 64 5.03 1.21 18.50
CA ALA A 64 4.88 0.37 19.69
C ALA A 64 3.54 0.69 20.37
N GLY A 65 2.72 -0.34 20.61
CA GLY A 65 1.49 -0.22 21.40
C GLY A 65 0.15 -0.37 20.67
N ARG A 66 0.11 -0.72 19.38
CA ARG A 66 -1.18 -1.07 18.70
C ARG A 66 -1.50 -2.56 18.63
N VAL A 67 -0.51 -3.40 18.85
CA VAL A 67 -0.72 -4.82 19.11
C VAL A 67 -0.61 -4.93 20.63
N PRO A 68 -1.63 -5.43 21.38
CA PRO A 68 -1.34 -5.91 22.71
C PRO A 68 -0.13 -6.83 22.56
N VAL A 69 0.92 -6.63 23.36
CA VAL A 69 2.00 -7.61 23.41
C VAL A 69 1.29 -8.91 23.66
N SER A 70 1.15 -9.76 22.63
CA SER A 70 0.54 -11.05 22.84
C SER A 70 1.32 -11.63 24.01
N ALA A 71 0.61 -12.17 24.98
CA ALA A 71 1.19 -12.85 26.12
C ALA A 71 2.14 -14.02 25.70
N THR A 72 2.40 -14.19 24.40
CA THR A 72 3.31 -15.12 23.75
C THR A 72 4.78 -14.95 24.10
N TYR A 73 5.22 -13.84 24.70
CA TYR A 73 6.61 -13.71 25.20
C TYR A 73 6.75 -13.73 26.72
N GLN A 74 5.68 -14.05 27.45
CA GLN A 74 5.78 -14.37 28.87
C GLN A 74 5.54 -15.86 29.08
N GLY A 75 6.60 -16.67 28.86
CA GLY A 75 6.78 -17.91 29.60
C GLY A 75 6.16 -19.22 29.06
N GLN A 76 5.80 -19.33 27.79
CA GLN A 76 5.40 -20.62 27.20
C GLN A 76 6.51 -21.21 26.32
N SER A 77 7.70 -21.45 26.88
CA SER A 77 8.81 -22.01 26.11
C SER A 77 8.76 -23.55 25.93
N ASN A 78 7.77 -24.26 26.48
CA ASN A 78 7.67 -25.73 26.43
C ASN A 78 6.23 -26.26 26.34
N GLU A 79 5.30 -25.53 25.74
CA GLU A 79 3.95 -26.05 25.55
C GLU A 79 3.91 -27.08 24.41
N LEU A 80 3.18 -28.18 24.59
CA LEU A 80 2.90 -29.11 23.50
C LEU A 80 2.06 -28.42 22.42
N LEU A 81 2.42 -28.61 21.15
CA LEU A 81 1.69 -28.01 20.01
C LEU A 81 0.20 -28.34 20.04
N SER A 82 -0.16 -29.56 20.46
CA SER A 82 -1.55 -30.01 20.59
C SER A 82 -2.32 -29.18 21.62
N ASP A 83 -1.72 -28.91 22.78
CA ASP A 83 -2.36 -28.12 23.84
C ASP A 83 -2.53 -26.67 23.41
N ALA A 84 -1.52 -26.13 22.72
CA ALA A 84 -1.55 -24.76 22.20
C ALA A 84 -2.66 -24.59 21.14
N TYR A 85 -2.77 -25.58 20.25
CA TYR A 85 -3.83 -25.65 19.25
C TYR A 85 -5.20 -25.73 19.92
N GLU A 86 -5.41 -26.66 20.86
CA GLU A 86 -6.71 -26.83 21.49
C GLU A 86 -7.16 -25.56 22.21
N ARG A 87 -6.26 -24.89 22.93
CA ARG A 87 -6.57 -23.61 23.58
C ARG A 87 -7.01 -22.55 22.57
N ALA A 88 -6.26 -22.39 21.48
CA ALA A 88 -6.58 -21.40 20.46
C ALA A 88 -7.91 -21.72 19.75
N ALA A 89 -8.16 -23.01 19.48
CA ALA A 89 -9.42 -23.49 18.91
C ALA A 89 -10.59 -23.19 19.85
N ASP A 90 -10.40 -23.40 21.16
CA ASP A 90 -11.37 -23.14 22.21
C ASP A 90 -11.71 -21.67 22.38
N GLU A 91 -10.71 -20.79 22.29
CA GLU A 91 -10.90 -19.34 22.31
C GLU A 91 -11.66 -18.86 21.07
N CYS A 92 -11.29 -19.40 19.89
CA CYS A 92 -11.96 -19.12 18.64
C CYS A 92 -13.44 -19.55 18.69
N ARG A 93 -13.73 -20.78 19.14
CA ARG A 93 -15.10 -21.31 19.33
C ARG A 93 -15.95 -20.37 20.19
N ARG A 94 -15.44 -19.98 21.37
CA ARG A 94 -16.14 -19.06 22.29
C ARG A 94 -16.40 -17.70 21.65
N THR A 95 -15.41 -17.16 20.94
CA THR A 95 -15.52 -15.86 20.27
C THR A 95 -16.56 -15.88 19.15
N VAL A 96 -16.53 -16.91 18.31
CA VAL A 96 -17.50 -17.12 17.22
C VAL A 96 -18.89 -17.27 17.79
N GLN A 97 -19.08 -18.14 18.79
CA GLN A 97 -20.38 -18.34 19.43
C GLN A 97 -20.96 -17.03 19.98
N LYS A 98 -20.17 -16.24 20.70
CA LYS A 98 -20.60 -14.93 21.21
C LYS A 98 -21.02 -13.97 20.09
N ARG A 99 -20.28 -13.96 18.97
CA ARG A 99 -20.63 -13.16 17.79
C ARG A 99 -21.95 -13.62 17.17
N VAL A 100 -22.12 -14.94 17.00
CA VAL A 100 -23.35 -15.54 16.45
C VAL A 100 -24.56 -15.24 17.33
N GLU A 101 -24.45 -15.41 18.64
CA GLU A 101 -25.54 -15.10 19.59
C GLU A 101 -25.96 -13.63 19.54
N ARG A 102 -24.99 -12.71 19.43
CA ARG A 102 -25.26 -11.28 19.22
C ARG A 102 -25.99 -11.03 17.91
N CYS A 103 -25.46 -11.54 16.81
CA CYS A 103 -26.10 -11.40 15.50
C CYS A 103 -27.52 -11.97 15.47
N LYS A 104 -27.75 -13.15 16.05
CA LYS A 104 -29.08 -13.75 16.18
C LYS A 104 -30.02 -12.91 17.04
N ARG A 105 -29.54 -12.39 18.19
CA ARG A 105 -30.31 -11.51 19.07
C ARG A 105 -30.74 -10.22 18.38
N ASP A 106 -29.84 -9.63 17.62
CA ASP A 106 -30.06 -8.34 16.97
C ASP A 106 -30.81 -8.50 15.63
N GLY A 107 -31.02 -9.73 15.15
CA GLY A 107 -31.63 -10.01 13.85
C GLY A 107 -30.76 -9.58 12.66
N MET A 108 -29.45 -9.47 12.87
CA MET A 108 -28.50 -8.91 11.89
C MET A 108 -27.46 -9.96 11.50
N ARG A 109 -26.95 -9.85 10.27
CA ARG A 109 -25.82 -10.69 9.81
C ARG A 109 -24.52 -10.16 10.38
N TYR A 110 -23.53 -11.04 10.56
CA TYR A 110 -22.20 -10.62 10.99
C TYR A 110 -21.55 -9.71 9.94
N GLU A 111 -20.97 -8.61 10.42
CA GLU A 111 -20.17 -7.65 9.67
C GLU A 111 -18.84 -7.48 10.40
N ASP A 112 -17.74 -7.56 9.66
CA ASP A 112 -16.42 -7.38 10.22
C ASP A 112 -16.06 -5.89 10.19
N SER A 113 -15.90 -5.27 11.36
CA SER A 113 -15.63 -3.83 11.44
C SER A 113 -14.26 -3.45 10.88
N GLU A 114 -13.29 -4.36 10.94
CA GLU A 114 -11.91 -4.16 10.50
C GLU A 114 -11.72 -4.58 9.03
N TRP A 115 -12.49 -5.56 8.56
CA TRP A 115 -12.43 -6.11 7.20
C TRP A 115 -13.79 -6.08 6.48
N ASP A 116 -14.32 -4.88 6.26
CA ASP A 116 -15.61 -4.66 5.60
C ASP A 116 -15.45 -4.43 4.09
N LEU A 117 -15.57 -5.52 3.31
CA LEU A 117 -15.43 -5.51 1.86
C LEU A 117 -16.42 -4.57 1.15
N ASP A 118 -17.69 -4.57 1.58
CA ASP A 118 -18.76 -3.84 0.90
C ASP A 118 -18.63 -2.33 1.14
N ARG A 119 -18.35 -1.93 2.38
CA ARG A 119 -18.09 -0.54 2.73
C ARG A 119 -16.81 -0.03 2.08
N ASP A 120 -15.73 -0.81 2.09
CA ASP A 120 -14.45 -0.45 1.48
C ASP A 120 -14.58 -0.23 -0.03
N LEU A 121 -15.34 -1.10 -0.72
CA LEU A 121 -15.62 -0.97 -2.14
C LEU A 121 -16.52 0.23 -2.47
N LYS A 122 -17.61 0.44 -1.72
CA LYS A 122 -18.52 1.59 -1.89
C LYS A 122 -17.81 2.93 -1.68
N GLN A 123 -16.88 2.97 -0.72
CA GLN A 123 -16.04 4.14 -0.45
C GLN A 123 -14.87 4.28 -1.43
N LYS A 124 -14.67 3.32 -2.34
CA LYS A 124 -13.57 3.29 -3.33
C LYS A 124 -12.19 3.41 -2.69
N LYS A 125 -12.03 2.88 -1.47
CA LYS A 125 -10.77 2.87 -0.73
C LYS A 125 -9.86 1.74 -1.21
N GLY A 126 -10.44 0.56 -1.39
CA GLY A 126 -9.72 -0.63 -1.87
C GLY A 126 -8.69 -1.17 -0.90
N HIS A 127 -8.80 -0.89 0.41
CA HIS A 127 -7.88 -1.43 1.41
C HIS A 127 -8.06 -2.93 1.63
N CYS A 128 -9.28 -3.44 1.47
CA CYS A 128 -9.53 -4.87 1.61
C CYS A 128 -9.26 -5.65 0.31
N LEU A 129 -9.26 -4.95 -0.83
CA LEU A 129 -9.01 -5.54 -2.13
C LEU A 129 -7.51 -5.53 -2.49
N ASN A 130 -6.78 -4.50 -2.07
CA ASN A 130 -5.39 -4.29 -2.45
C ASN A 130 -4.42 -4.62 -1.31
N GLY A 131 -3.44 -5.46 -1.60
CA GLY A 131 -2.33 -5.74 -0.70
C GLY A 131 -1.18 -4.74 -0.81
N LEU A 132 -0.08 -5.02 -0.09
CA LEU A 132 1.18 -4.28 -0.20
C LEU A 132 1.98 -4.73 -1.43
N CYS A 133 1.37 -4.63 -2.62
CA CYS A 133 1.96 -5.02 -3.90
C CYS A 133 2.03 -3.85 -4.88
N SER A 134 2.81 -4.01 -5.96
CA SER A 134 2.98 -2.98 -6.98
C SER A 134 1.75 -2.82 -7.89
N GLN A 135 1.00 -3.89 -8.07
CA GLN A 135 -0.20 -3.92 -8.91
C GLN A 135 -1.44 -3.80 -8.03
N LEU A 136 -2.12 -2.66 -8.14
CA LEU A 136 -3.34 -2.38 -7.38
C LEU A 136 -4.54 -2.33 -8.33
N PHE A 137 -5.66 -2.88 -7.88
CA PHE A 137 -6.96 -2.69 -8.50
C PHE A 137 -7.39 -1.23 -8.35
N LYS A 138 -7.60 -0.57 -9.48
CA LYS A 138 -8.12 0.80 -9.53
C LYS A 138 -9.64 0.79 -9.39
N LEU A 139 -10.16 1.59 -8.47
CA LEU A 139 -11.61 1.70 -8.18
C LEU A 139 -12.21 3.01 -8.67
N ASP A 140 -11.67 3.59 -9.76
CA ASP A 140 -12.24 4.76 -10.41
C ASP A 140 -13.55 4.43 -11.16
N LYS A 141 -14.29 5.47 -11.56
CA LYS A 141 -15.60 5.30 -12.23
C LYS A 141 -15.46 4.54 -13.55
N ASP A 142 -14.43 4.82 -14.34
CA ASP A 142 -14.27 4.25 -15.67
C ASP A 142 -13.95 2.76 -15.57
N THR A 143 -13.09 2.38 -14.63
CA THR A 143 -12.73 0.97 -14.38
C THR A 143 -13.93 0.17 -13.90
N LEU A 144 -14.74 0.70 -12.98
CA LEU A 144 -15.93 0.03 -12.46
C LEU A 144 -17.05 -0.12 -13.50
N LEU A 145 -17.15 0.82 -14.44
CA LEU A 145 -18.12 0.76 -15.56
C LEU A 145 -17.61 -0.03 -16.76
N SER A 146 -16.29 -0.26 -16.85
CA SER A 146 -15.69 -1.02 -17.95
C SER A 146 -16.24 -2.45 -17.99
N SER A 147 -16.42 -3.03 -19.17
CA SER A 147 -16.84 -4.43 -19.29
C SER A 147 -15.71 -5.43 -19.01
N SER A 148 -14.49 -4.95 -18.78
CA SER A 148 -13.34 -5.80 -18.44
C SER A 148 -13.59 -6.57 -17.14
N PRO A 149 -13.22 -7.86 -17.05
CA PRO A 149 -13.25 -8.64 -15.81
C PRO A 149 -12.06 -8.33 -14.89
N SER A 150 -11.17 -7.40 -15.27
CA SER A 150 -9.91 -7.15 -14.56
C SER A 150 -10.06 -6.58 -13.14
N THR A 151 -11.22 -6.04 -12.78
CA THR A 151 -11.45 -5.42 -11.47
C THR A 151 -12.77 -5.91 -10.86
N PRO A 152 -12.77 -6.37 -9.60
CA PRO A 152 -14.00 -6.70 -8.89
C PRO A 152 -14.97 -5.52 -8.80
N LYS A 153 -16.25 -5.76 -9.12
CA LYS A 153 -17.28 -4.70 -9.25
C LYS A 153 -18.31 -4.69 -8.13
N SER A 154 -18.46 -5.81 -7.42
CA SER A 154 -19.46 -5.95 -6.37
C SER A 154 -19.01 -6.98 -5.34
N VAL A 155 -19.46 -6.80 -4.10
CA VAL A 155 -19.33 -7.80 -3.03
C VAL A 155 -20.67 -8.51 -2.89
N LYS A 156 -20.63 -9.84 -2.76
CA LYS A 156 -21.79 -10.68 -2.55
C LYS A 156 -21.51 -11.70 -1.44
N ARG A 157 -22.53 -11.99 -0.65
CA ARG A 157 -22.51 -13.13 0.29
C ARG A 157 -22.92 -14.40 -0.45
N VAL A 158 -22.50 -15.56 0.06
CA VAL A 158 -22.73 -16.86 -0.61
C VAL A 158 -24.22 -17.12 -0.91
N HIS A 159 -25.12 -16.80 0.02
CA HIS A 159 -26.57 -16.96 -0.16
C HIS A 159 -27.20 -15.99 -1.18
N GLU A 160 -26.47 -14.97 -1.63
CA GLU A 160 -26.91 -14.06 -2.69
C GLU A 160 -26.51 -14.58 -4.07
N ILE A 161 -25.64 -15.59 -4.11
CA ILE A 161 -25.08 -16.20 -5.32
C ILE A 161 -25.75 -17.55 -5.57
N PHE A 162 -25.98 -18.33 -4.52
CA PHE A 162 -26.56 -19.67 -4.58
C PHE A 162 -27.85 -19.73 -3.77
N GLU A 163 -28.83 -20.50 -4.26
CA GLU A 163 -30.15 -20.63 -3.64
C GLU A 163 -30.09 -21.40 -2.31
N ASN A 164 -29.41 -22.55 -2.29
CA ASN A 164 -29.26 -23.41 -1.11
C ASN A 164 -27.78 -23.73 -0.86
N PRO A 165 -26.97 -22.74 -0.43
CA PRO A 165 -25.56 -22.97 -0.20
C PRO A 165 -25.34 -23.93 0.98
N THR A 166 -24.30 -24.76 0.89
CA THR A 166 -23.89 -25.64 2.00
C THR A 166 -22.43 -25.36 2.32
N PHE A 167 -22.06 -25.51 3.60
CA PHE A 167 -20.68 -25.39 4.05
C PHE A 167 -20.12 -26.78 4.37
N MET A 168 -19.09 -27.20 3.64
CA MET A 168 -18.32 -28.44 3.89
C MET A 168 -19.13 -29.76 3.93
N LYS A 169 -20.29 -29.84 3.26
CA LYS A 169 -21.13 -31.06 3.25
C LYS A 169 -20.43 -32.27 2.62
N ASN A 170 -19.83 -32.08 1.44
CA ASN A 170 -19.05 -33.09 0.72
C ASN A 170 -17.81 -32.39 0.16
N VAL A 171 -16.67 -32.49 0.85
CA VAL A 171 -15.44 -31.82 0.43
C VAL A 171 -14.66 -32.73 -0.53
N ASN A 172 -14.35 -32.22 -1.73
CA ASN A 172 -13.40 -32.84 -2.64
C ASN A 172 -12.40 -31.78 -3.16
N GLY A 173 -11.13 -32.15 -3.30
CA GLY A 173 -10.13 -31.25 -3.89
C GLY A 173 -10.50 -30.76 -5.30
N GLY A 174 -11.23 -31.56 -6.08
CA GLY A 174 -11.74 -31.20 -7.41
C GLY A 174 -12.84 -30.13 -7.42
N ASP A 175 -13.41 -29.78 -6.27
CA ASP A 175 -14.41 -28.71 -6.16
C ASP A 175 -13.77 -27.31 -6.20
N VAL A 176 -12.46 -27.24 -6.00
CA VAL A 176 -11.68 -26.00 -5.98
C VAL A 176 -11.37 -25.56 -7.41
N LYS A 177 -11.88 -24.40 -7.82
CA LYS A 177 -11.64 -23.83 -9.16
C LYS A 177 -11.08 -22.42 -9.05
N GLN A 178 -9.97 -22.17 -9.74
CA GLN A 178 -9.31 -20.86 -9.76
C GLN A 178 -10.19 -19.82 -10.44
N GLY A 179 -10.23 -18.62 -9.86
CA GLY A 179 -10.82 -17.44 -10.46
C GLY A 179 -9.87 -16.78 -11.47
N THR A 180 -10.04 -15.47 -11.68
CA THR A 180 -9.18 -14.67 -12.57
C THR A 180 -7.95 -14.08 -11.88
N LEU A 181 -7.61 -14.58 -10.68
CA LEU A 181 -6.44 -14.14 -9.91
C LEU A 181 -5.30 -15.13 -10.09
N ASP A 182 -4.06 -14.65 -10.04
CA ASP A 182 -2.85 -15.48 -10.19
C ASP A 182 -2.42 -16.14 -8.86
N ASP A 183 -3.37 -16.78 -8.19
CA ASP A 183 -3.22 -17.41 -6.88
C ASP A 183 -3.23 -18.95 -6.95
N CYS A 184 -2.78 -19.53 -8.06
CA CYS A 184 -2.77 -20.97 -8.30
C CYS A 184 -2.06 -21.79 -7.20
N TRP A 185 -1.06 -21.20 -6.53
CA TRP A 185 -0.37 -21.81 -5.39
C TRP A 185 -1.30 -22.00 -4.18
N LEU A 186 -2.21 -21.05 -3.92
CA LEU A 186 -3.24 -21.16 -2.87
C LEU A 186 -4.25 -22.23 -3.26
N MET A 187 -4.67 -22.25 -4.52
CA MET A 187 -5.62 -23.25 -5.04
C MET A 187 -5.05 -24.67 -4.96
N GLY A 188 -3.76 -24.85 -5.25
CA GLY A 188 -3.07 -26.12 -5.07
C GLY A 188 -3.07 -26.58 -3.61
N ALA A 189 -2.83 -25.67 -2.66
CA ALA A 189 -2.89 -25.98 -1.23
C ALA A 189 -4.30 -26.36 -0.76
N LEU A 190 -5.33 -25.62 -1.19
CA LEU A 190 -6.73 -25.92 -0.88
C LEU A 190 -7.18 -27.26 -1.48
N THR A 191 -6.73 -27.56 -2.70
CA THR A 191 -6.98 -28.85 -3.36
C THR A 191 -6.36 -30.00 -2.55
N ALA A 192 -5.13 -29.83 -2.07
CA ALA A 192 -4.47 -30.81 -1.22
C ALA A 192 -5.19 -30.99 0.12
N LEU A 193 -5.58 -29.90 0.78
CA LEU A 193 -6.37 -29.93 2.02
C LEU A 193 -7.71 -30.64 1.85
N GLY A 194 -8.40 -30.43 0.73
CA GLY A 194 -9.67 -31.08 0.43
C GLY A 194 -9.58 -32.60 0.25
N ASN A 195 -8.38 -33.15 0.03
CA ASN A 195 -8.14 -34.59 -0.09
C ASN A 195 -7.72 -35.25 1.24
N VAL A 196 -7.39 -34.47 2.26
CA VAL A 196 -7.06 -34.99 3.60
C VAL A 196 -8.32 -35.00 4.45
N GLN A 197 -8.71 -36.18 4.94
CA GLN A 197 -9.89 -36.31 5.77
C GLN A 197 -9.75 -35.51 7.07
N ASP A 198 -10.83 -34.84 7.46
CA ASP A 198 -10.97 -34.05 8.70
C ASP A 198 -10.02 -32.85 8.90
N GLU A 199 -9.04 -32.64 8.03
CA GLU A 199 -8.09 -31.51 8.17
C GLU A 199 -8.78 -30.15 8.05
N LEU A 200 -9.76 -30.02 7.14
CA LEU A 200 -10.55 -28.80 7.07
C LEU A 200 -11.39 -28.57 8.34
N LYS A 201 -11.87 -29.64 9.00
CA LYS A 201 -12.62 -29.50 10.26
C LYS A 201 -11.69 -29.06 11.41
N ARG A 202 -10.42 -29.44 11.32
CA ARG A 202 -9.38 -28.96 12.24
C ARG A 202 -9.07 -27.48 12.03
N ILE A 203 -9.04 -27.01 10.78
CA ILE A 203 -8.82 -25.58 10.48
C ILE A 203 -10.06 -24.75 10.82
N CYS A 204 -11.23 -25.20 10.38
CA CYS A 204 -12.52 -24.58 10.67
C CYS A 204 -13.04 -25.06 12.03
N VAL A 205 -12.51 -24.50 13.12
CA VAL A 205 -12.83 -24.94 14.50
C VAL A 205 -14.27 -24.65 14.94
N ALA A 206 -14.98 -23.77 14.23
CA ALA A 206 -16.39 -23.46 14.45
C ALA A 206 -17.05 -23.17 13.09
N TYR A 207 -18.10 -23.92 12.76
CA TYR A 207 -18.88 -23.75 11.54
C TYR A 207 -20.30 -24.29 11.75
N ASP A 208 -21.21 -23.84 10.89
CA ASP A 208 -22.59 -24.31 10.83
C ASP A 208 -22.78 -25.12 9.55
N THR A 209 -23.44 -26.27 9.66
CA THR A 209 -23.79 -27.14 8.52
C THR A 209 -25.27 -27.10 8.19
N GLU A 210 -26.08 -26.40 9.02
CA GLU A 210 -27.53 -26.25 8.89
C GLU A 210 -27.92 -24.88 8.34
#